data_AF-A0A1A8CTE2-F1
#
_entry.id   AF-A0A1A8CTE2-F1
#
_cell.length_a   1.000
_cell.length_b   1.000
_cell.length_c   1.000
_cell.angle_alpha   90.00
_cell.angle_beta   90.00
_cell.angle_gamma   90.00
#
_symmetry.space_group_name_H-M   'P 1'
#
loop_
_entity.id
_entity.type
_entity.pdbx_description
1 polymer ?
#
loop_
_entity_poly.entity_id
_entity_poly.type
_entity_poly.pdbx_seq_one_letter_code
_entity_poly.pdbx_strand_id
1 'polypeptide(L)'
;LFALDRINNDNELLPNVTLGARILDTCSRDTHALEQSLTFVQALIEKDSTDVKCLSGGPPIITKPERVVGVIGASASSVSIMVANILRLFKIPQVSYASTAPELSDNTRYDF
;
A
#
# COMPACT_ATOMS: atom_id res chain seq x y z
N LEU A 1 1.32 14.72 -10.84
CA LEU A 1 1.79 13.41 -10.33
C LEU A 1 2.62 12.78 -11.44
N PHE A 2 3.86 13.21 -11.64
CA PHE A 2 4.55 13.14 -12.96
C PHE A 2 4.57 11.75 -13.61
N ALA A 3 5.08 10.72 -12.93
CA ALA A 3 5.22 9.39 -13.53
C ALA A 3 3.85 8.79 -13.90
N LEU A 4 2.85 8.96 -13.03
CA LEU A 4 1.49 8.46 -13.27
C LEU A 4 0.82 9.21 -14.42
N ASP A 5 1.00 10.53 -14.50
CA ASP A 5 0.49 11.33 -15.62
C ASP A 5 1.15 10.90 -16.93
N ARG A 6 2.45 10.58 -16.92
CA ARG A 6 3.17 10.08 -18.10
C ARG A 6 2.67 8.70 -18.53
N ILE A 7 2.50 7.77 -17.58
CA ILE A 7 2.02 6.41 -17.86
C ILE A 7 0.58 6.44 -18.37
N ASN A 8 -0.33 7.17 -17.70
CA ASN A 8 -1.73 7.21 -18.08
C ASN A 8 -2.00 7.91 -19.43
N ASN A 9 -1.04 8.67 -19.96
CA ASN A 9 -1.11 9.29 -21.28
C ASN A 9 -0.31 8.53 -22.35
N ASP A 10 0.29 7.38 -22.00
CA ASP A 10 1.03 6.52 -22.93
C ASP A 10 0.09 5.45 -23.49
N ASN A 11 -0.10 5.43 -24.81
CA ASN A 11 -0.98 4.48 -25.47
C ASN A 11 -0.34 3.09 -25.65
N GLU A 12 0.98 2.96 -25.46
CA GLU A 12 1.71 1.69 -25.56
C GLU A 12 1.84 0.99 -24.20
N LEU A 13 1.86 1.75 -23.11
CA LEU A 13 2.03 1.23 -21.75
C LEU A 13 0.69 1.23 -20.99
N LEU A 14 0.17 0.04 -20.70
CA LEU A 14 -1.10 -0.18 -19.98
C LEU A 14 -2.34 0.45 -20.67
N PRO A 15 -2.61 0.13 -21.95
CA PRO A 15 -3.77 0.67 -22.65
C PRO A 15 -5.07 0.26 -21.94
N ASN A 16 -6.01 1.21 -21.83
CA ASN A 16 -7.30 1.06 -21.14
C ASN A 16 -7.22 0.81 -19.62
N VAL A 17 -6.07 1.09 -18.99
CA VAL A 17 -5.92 1.03 -17.54
C VAL A 17 -5.47 2.39 -17.02
N THR A 18 -6.20 2.95 -16.05
CA THR A 18 -5.80 4.18 -15.37
C THR A 18 -5.17 3.86 -14.04
N LEU A 19 -3.91 4.26 -13.84
CA LEU A 19 -3.24 4.15 -12.56
C LEU A 19 -3.62 5.33 -11.66
N GLY A 20 -4.20 5.01 -10.50
CA GLY A 20 -4.34 5.94 -9.38
C GLY A 20 -3.19 5.77 -8.37
N ALA A 21 -3.11 6.67 -7.39
CA ALA A 21 -2.19 6.51 -6.27
C ALA A 21 -2.73 7.12 -4.99
N ARG A 22 -2.36 6.50 -3.87
CA ARG A 22 -2.54 7.01 -2.53
C ARG A 22 -1.17 7.25 -1.91
N ILE A 23 -0.82 8.53 -1.74
CA ILE A 23 0.49 8.95 -1.23
C ILE A 23 0.37 9.23 0.26
N LEU A 24 1.22 8.59 1.06
CA LEU A 24 1.29 8.79 2.51
C LEU A 24 2.68 9.31 2.88
N ASP A 25 2.72 10.20 3.87
CA ASP A 25 3.99 10.68 4.41
C ASP A 25 4.58 9.66 5.39
N THR A 26 5.86 9.35 5.22
CA THR A 26 6.58 8.46 6.15
C THR A 26 7.12 9.24 7.36
N CYS A 27 7.21 10.56 7.28
CA CYS A 27 7.81 11.45 8.28
C CYS A 27 9.25 11.05 8.67
N SER A 28 9.95 10.27 7.82
CA SER A 28 11.25 9.66 8.13
C SER A 28 11.28 8.89 9.45
N ARG A 29 10.13 8.36 9.90
CA ARG A 29 9.98 7.69 11.18
C ARG A 29 9.37 6.32 10.99
N ASP A 30 10.15 5.31 11.37
CA ASP A 30 9.83 3.89 11.34
C ASP A 30 8.40 3.57 11.82
N THR A 31 8.05 3.99 13.04
CA THR A 31 6.73 3.69 13.63
C THR A 31 5.57 4.42 12.95
N HIS A 32 5.80 5.65 12.49
CA HIS A 32 4.79 6.42 11.77
C HIS A 32 4.51 5.79 10.39
N ALA A 33 5.56 5.45 9.64
CA ALA A 33 5.42 4.79 8.35
C ALA A 33 4.74 3.41 8.47
N LEU A 34 5.04 2.66 9.53
CA LEU A 34 4.38 1.39 9.84
C LEU A 34 2.87 1.58 10.04
N GLU A 35 2.46 2.55 10.86
CA GLU A 35 1.06 2.90 11.09
C GLU A 35 0.35 3.29 9.79
N GLN A 36 0.98 4.15 8.97
CA GLN A 36 0.44 4.54 7.67
C GLN A 36 0.28 3.33 6.73
N SER A 37 1.23 2.39 6.75
CA SER A 37 1.21 1.19 5.90
C SER A 37 0.06 0.25 6.23
N LEU A 38 -0.42 0.22 7.48
CA LEU A 38 -1.61 -0.54 7.85
C LEU A 38 -2.83 -0.09 7.04
N THR A 39 -2.89 1.18 6.64
CA THR A 39 -4.01 1.69 5.86
C THR A 39 -4.02 1.18 4.42
N PHE A 40 -2.92 0.63 3.90
CA PHE A 40 -2.87 -0.03 2.59
C PHE A 40 -3.47 -1.43 2.61
N VAL A 41 -3.40 -2.12 3.75
CA VAL A 41 -3.87 -3.50 3.89
C VAL A 41 -5.29 -3.60 4.42
N GLN A 42 -5.88 -2.49 4.88
CA GLN A 42 -7.27 -2.44 5.38
C GLN A 42 -8.30 -3.01 4.39
N ALA A 43 -8.08 -2.87 3.08
CA ALA A 43 -8.95 -3.44 2.04
C ALA A 43 -8.93 -4.97 1.99
N LEU A 44 -7.85 -5.59 2.48
CA LEU A 44 -7.61 -7.03 2.44
C LEU A 44 -8.00 -7.72 3.73
N ILE A 45 -8.31 -6.96 4.77
CA ILE A 45 -8.81 -7.48 6.04
C ILE A 45 -10.33 -7.63 5.89
N GLU A 46 -10.80 -8.88 5.89
CA GLU A 46 -12.24 -9.16 5.92
C GLU A 46 -12.86 -8.52 7.15
N LYS A 47 -13.77 -7.58 6.93
CA LYS A 47 -14.64 -7.06 7.98
C LYS A 47 -15.90 -7.90 7.95
N ASP A 48 -16.15 -8.62 9.04
CA ASP A 48 -17.45 -9.24 9.25
C ASP A 48 -18.49 -8.13 9.44
N SER A 49 -19.27 -7.89 8.40
CA SER A 49 -20.30 -6.86 8.38
C SER A 49 -21.67 -7.39 8.80
N THR A 50 -21.78 -8.67 9.16
CA THR A 50 -23.07 -9.32 9.45
C THR A 50 -23.79 -8.70 10.65
N ASP A 51 -23.04 -8.10 11.58
CA ASP A 51 -23.57 -7.46 12.79
C ASP A 51 -23.72 -5.93 12.70
N VAL A 52 -23.37 -5.31 11.57
CA VAL A 52 -23.48 -3.84 11.43
C VAL A 52 -24.93 -3.46 11.10
N LYS A 53 -25.63 -2.87 12.08
CA LYS A 53 -27.00 -2.39 11.92
C LYS A 53 -27.07 -0.88 12.14
N CYS A 54 -27.71 -0.16 11.22
CA CYS A 54 -28.02 1.25 11.44
C CYS A 54 -29.12 1.38 12.49
N LEU A 55 -29.06 2.44 13.31
CA LEU A 55 -30.10 2.77 14.31
C LEU A 55 -31.50 2.88 13.68
N SER A 56 -31.57 3.29 12.41
CA SER A 56 -32.80 3.41 11.63
C SER A 56 -33.31 2.09 11.05
N GLY A 57 -32.64 0.95 11.29
CA GLY A 57 -33.02 -0.37 10.76
C GLY A 57 -32.72 -0.60 9.28
N GLY A 58 -32.17 0.38 8.57
CA GLY A 58 -31.74 0.25 7.18
C GLY A 58 -30.42 -0.52 7.01
N PRO A 59 -30.11 -1.00 5.79
CA PRO A 59 -28.83 -1.65 5.51
C PRO A 59 -27.67 -0.65 5.69
N PRO A 60 -26.54 -1.07 6.28
CA PRO A 60 -25.39 -0.21 6.44
C PRO A 60 -24.74 0.13 5.09
N ILE A 61 -24.30 1.37 4.93
CA ILE A 61 -23.46 1.77 3.81
C ILE A 61 -22.02 1.44 4.17
N ILE A 62 -21.47 0.38 3.56
CA ILE A 62 -20.09 -0.05 3.76
C ILE A 62 -19.31 0.28 2.50
N THR A 63 -18.47 1.31 2.59
CA THR A 63 -17.51 1.62 1.53
C THR A 63 -16.42 0.56 1.53
N LYS A 64 -16.23 -0.13 0.40
CA LYS A 64 -15.09 -1.02 0.23
C LYS A 64 -13.82 -0.17 0.19
N PRO A 65 -12.81 -0.45 1.02
CA PRO A 65 -11.56 0.29 0.96
C PRO A 65 -10.88 0.05 -0.39
N GLU A 66 -10.20 1.07 -0.90
CA GLU A 66 -9.43 0.93 -2.13
C GLU A 66 -8.27 -0.05 -1.93
N ARG A 67 -8.16 -1.03 -2.83
CA ARG A 67 -7.10 -2.03 -2.78
C ARG A 67 -5.82 -1.49 -3.37
N VAL A 68 -4.75 -1.50 -2.59
CA VAL A 68 -3.39 -1.20 -3.07
C VAL A 68 -2.79 -2.46 -3.69
N VAL A 69 -2.25 -2.33 -4.91
CA VAL A 69 -1.64 -3.44 -5.67
C VAL A 69 -0.12 -3.49 -5.55
N GLY A 70 0.50 -2.41 -5.10
CA GLY A 70 1.95 -2.30 -4.90
C GLY A 70 2.30 -0.96 -4.22
N VAL A 71 3.48 -0.90 -3.62
CA VAL A 71 3.96 0.30 -2.90
C VAL A 71 5.31 0.73 -3.47
N ILE A 72 5.48 2.05 -3.66
CA ILE A 72 6.76 2.65 -4.02
C ILE A 72 7.30 3.40 -2.80
N GLY A 73 8.55 3.10 -2.42
CA GLY A 73 9.19 3.65 -1.23
C GLY A 73 9.71 2.55 -0.29
N ALA A 74 10.17 2.90 0.92
CA ALA A 74 10.46 4.25 1.38
C ALA A 74 11.87 4.71 0.94
N SER A 75 12.28 5.92 1.33
CA SER A 75 13.63 6.41 1.05
C SER A 75 14.65 5.78 2.00
N ALA A 76 14.46 5.92 3.31
CA ALA A 76 15.37 5.39 4.32
C ALA A 76 15.21 3.88 4.47
N SER A 77 16.33 3.15 4.55
CA SER A 77 16.31 1.69 4.61
C SER A 77 15.57 1.14 5.84
N SER A 78 15.70 1.77 7.02
CA SER A 78 14.98 1.36 8.23
C SER A 78 13.46 1.45 8.04
N VAL A 79 13.02 2.52 7.40
CA VAL A 79 11.61 2.75 7.08
C VAL A 79 11.11 1.72 6.08
N SER A 80 11.85 1.48 5.00
CA SER A 80 11.50 0.44 4.01
C SER A 80 11.41 -0.96 4.62
N ILE A 81 12.29 -1.29 5.56
CA ILE A 81 12.24 -2.55 6.31
C ILE A 81 10.95 -2.63 7.14
N MET A 82 10.57 -1.57 7.84
CA MET A 82 9.33 -1.54 8.63
C MET A 82 8.08 -1.70 7.74
N VAL A 83 8.04 -0.99 6.62
CA VAL A 83 6.92 -1.08 5.66
C VAL A 83 6.84 -2.50 5.06
N ALA A 84 7.97 -3.04 4.60
CA ALA A 84 8.04 -4.38 3.99
C ALA A 84 7.55 -5.50 4.94
N ASN A 85 7.85 -5.40 6.24
CA ASN A 85 7.40 -6.40 7.22
C ASN A 85 5.88 -6.53 7.31
N ILE A 86 5.12 -5.46 7.05
CA ILE A 86 3.65 -5.51 6.97
C ILE A 86 3.20 -5.96 5.59
N LEU A 87 3.74 -5.34 4.53
CA LEU A 87 3.27 -5.58 3.16
C LEU A 87 3.44 -7.05 2.73
N ARG A 88 4.52 -7.72 3.15
CA ARG A 88 4.77 -9.14 2.83
C ARG A 88 3.69 -10.07 3.36
N LEU A 89 3.08 -9.76 4.51
CA LEU A 89 2.00 -10.57 5.09
C LEU A 89 0.75 -10.60 4.19
N PHE A 90 0.57 -9.54 3.40
CA PHE A 90 -0.53 -9.37 2.47
C PHE A 90 -0.11 -9.54 1.00
N LYS A 91 1.14 -9.98 0.76
CA LYS A 91 1.72 -10.20 -0.57
C LYS A 91 1.64 -8.97 -1.47
N ILE A 92 1.87 -7.79 -0.90
CA ILE A 92 1.92 -6.52 -1.64
C ILE A 92 3.39 -6.22 -1.98
N PRO A 93 3.78 -6.16 -3.25
CA PRO A 93 5.15 -5.87 -3.63
C PRO A 93 5.57 -4.43 -3.29
N GLN A 94 6.83 -4.25 -2.89
CA GLN A 94 7.42 -2.96 -2.55
C GLN A 94 8.66 -2.68 -3.40
N VAL A 95 8.69 -1.53 -4.09
CA VAL A 95 9.90 -1.06 -4.79
C VAL A 95 10.39 0.23 -4.15
N SER A 96 11.54 0.16 -3.45
CA SER A 96 12.20 1.35 -2.92
C SER A 96 13.03 2.04 -4.01
N TYR A 97 13.06 3.37 -3.97
CA TYR A 97 13.86 4.20 -4.87
C TYR A 97 15.21 4.64 -4.27
N ALA A 98 15.45 4.42 -2.97
CA ALA A 98 16.65 4.94 -2.30
C ALA A 98 17.19 4.10 -1.12
N SER A 99 16.50 3.03 -0.72
CA SER A 99 17.00 2.16 0.36
C SER A 99 18.13 1.27 -0.12
N THR A 100 19.24 1.27 0.62
CA THR A 100 20.50 0.61 0.22
C THR A 100 21.05 -0.33 1.30
N ALA A 101 20.28 -0.63 2.34
CA ALA A 101 20.75 -1.53 3.40
C ALA A 101 20.88 -2.97 2.86
N PRO A 102 22.00 -3.67 3.12
CA PRO A 102 22.25 -5.00 2.55
C PRO A 102 21.25 -6.05 3.03
N GLU A 103 20.66 -5.88 4.22
CA GLU A 103 19.66 -6.79 4.77
C GLU A 103 18.41 -6.90 3.88
N LEU A 104 18.08 -5.85 3.11
CA LEU A 104 16.97 -5.85 2.16
C LEU A 104 17.21 -6.79 0.97
N SER A 105 18.43 -7.29 0.76
CA SER A 105 18.73 -8.29 -0.28
C SER A 105 18.48 -9.73 0.17
N ASP A 106 18.11 -9.96 1.44
CA ASP A 106 17.70 -11.28 1.92
C ASP A 106 16.27 -11.60 1.46
N ASN A 107 16.17 -12.22 0.27
CA ASN A 107 14.90 -12.62 -0.33
C ASN A 107 14.16 -13.72 0.46
N THR A 108 14.75 -14.32 1.50
CA THR A 108 14.01 -15.22 2.40
C THR A 108 13.17 -14.43 3.42
N ARG A 109 13.58 -13.19 3.69
CA ARG A 109 12.94 -12.28 4.63
C ARG A 109 12.14 -11.17 3.95
N TYR A 110 12.61 -10.65 2.82
CA TYR A 110 11.96 -9.58 2.06
C TYR A 110 11.67 -10.07 0.64
N ASP A 111 10.65 -10.92 0.54
CA ASP A 111 10.26 -11.64 -0.67
C ASP A 111 9.29 -10.87 -1.59
N PHE A 112 8.90 -9.66 -1.21
CA PHE A 112 7.92 -8.80 -1.89
C PHE A 112 8.38 -7.34 -1.95
#